data_AF-A0A1S4D0Q8-F1
#
_entry.id   AF-A0A1S4D0Q8-F1
#
_cell.length_a   1.000
_cell.length_b   1.000
_cell.length_c   1.000
_cell.angle_alpha   90.00
_cell.angle_beta   90.00
_cell.angle_gamma   90.00
#
_symmetry.space_group_name_H-M   'P 1'
#
loop_
_entity.id
_entity.type
_entity.pdbx_description
1 polymer ?
#
loop_
_entity_poly.entity_id
_entity_poly.type
_entity_poly.pdbx_seq_one_letter_code
_entity_poly.pdbx_strand_id
1 'polypeptide(L)'
;MENENALGLGKSKKQKSNGNEIKSMLALKSIFFFSGKMRNGDNEGVDDVATTPPYQPLTFLSPLANSVVSRCCKILQLHIEELQHQFDSDLPDDVKQPLLIYARNFLEFCSFQALQVATTQPDYLSDKDFRRLMFDMMLAWEAPGVGNQETAASDEREVEDEDSWSLFYSDCTNMAVQVDDKKTAGADSFSRIAPACAIVADIITVHNLFDVLASSSGHRLHFLIYDKYLRSLEKVIKAVQNLSGPQMMSNLSLAEEEIILEVDGTVPTQPVLKHMGISAWPG
;
A
#
# COMPACT_ATOMS: atom_id res chain seq x y z
N MET A 1 -20.59 43.11 58.28
CA MET A 1 -19.85 44.18 57.59
C MET A 1 -18.48 43.59 57.24
N GLU A 2 -18.38 42.76 56.20
CA GLU A 2 -18.38 43.11 54.75
C GLU A 2 -17.08 43.87 54.40
N ASN A 3 -16.20 43.47 53.47
CA ASN A 3 -16.37 42.94 52.10
C ASN A 3 -15.11 42.11 51.69
N GLU A 4 -15.22 40.97 50.98
CA GLU A 4 -15.24 40.78 49.50
C GLU A 4 -14.02 41.38 48.76
N ASN A 5 -13.39 40.83 47.71
CA ASN A 5 -13.45 39.61 46.91
C ASN A 5 -12.19 39.61 46.00
N ALA A 6 -11.93 38.48 45.32
CA ALA A 6 -11.42 38.37 43.93
C ALA A 6 -10.17 37.50 43.70
N LEU A 7 -10.51 36.34 43.13
CA LEU A 7 -9.72 35.28 42.49
C LEU A 7 -8.81 35.74 41.35
N GLY A 8 -7.70 35.01 41.16
CA GLY A 8 -6.91 34.99 39.93
C GLY A 8 -6.22 33.65 39.72
N LEU A 9 -6.95 32.66 39.17
CA LEU A 9 -6.40 31.39 38.69
C LEU A 9 -5.44 31.63 37.50
N GLY A 10 -4.17 31.26 37.65
CA GLY A 10 -3.24 31.11 36.53
C GLY A 10 -3.54 29.84 35.74
N LYS A 11 -4.01 29.98 34.50
CA LYS A 11 -4.31 28.88 33.58
C LYS A 11 -3.02 28.32 32.95
N SER A 12 -2.85 26.99 33.06
CA SER A 12 -1.85 26.18 32.36
C SER A 12 -1.90 26.37 30.84
N LYS A 13 -0.73 26.63 30.23
CA LYS A 13 -0.47 26.40 28.81
C LYS A 13 -0.32 24.89 28.58
N LYS A 14 -1.33 24.24 28.00
CA LYS A 14 -1.14 22.95 27.30
C LYS A 14 -2.24 22.70 26.28
N GLN A 15 -1.85 22.05 25.17
CA GLN A 15 -2.67 21.49 24.09
C GLN A 15 -3.35 22.48 23.12
N LYS A 16 -2.62 22.86 22.06
CA LYS A 16 -3.21 23.37 20.80
C LYS A 16 -2.66 22.68 19.54
N SER A 17 -1.86 21.61 19.68
CA SER A 17 -1.21 20.90 18.55
C SER A 17 -2.06 19.74 18.00
N ASN A 18 -2.70 18.94 18.86
CA ASN A 18 -3.42 17.72 18.43
C ASN A 18 -4.69 17.99 17.62
N GLY A 19 -5.32 19.17 17.76
CA GLY A 19 -6.61 19.44 17.10
C GLY A 19 -6.51 19.56 15.57
N ASN A 20 -5.33 19.89 15.06
CA ASN A 20 -5.12 20.21 13.65
C ASN A 20 -4.79 18.94 12.86
N GLU A 21 -3.93 18.08 13.43
CA GLU A 21 -3.64 16.73 12.92
C GLU A 21 -4.89 15.86 12.89
N ILE A 22 -5.68 15.85 13.97
CA ILE A 22 -6.88 15.01 14.05
C ILE A 22 -7.93 15.47 13.03
N LYS A 23 -8.07 16.79 12.79
CA LYS A 23 -8.95 17.31 11.72
C LYS A 23 -8.45 16.95 10.32
N SER A 24 -7.14 17.02 10.08
CA SER A 24 -6.53 16.57 8.82
C SER A 24 -6.77 15.07 8.57
N MET A 25 -6.59 14.23 9.60
CA MET A 25 -6.86 12.80 9.51
C MET A 25 -8.35 12.47 9.31
N LEU A 26 -9.25 13.25 9.91
CA LEU A 26 -10.70 13.07 9.77
C LEU A 26 -11.20 13.50 8.37
N ALA A 27 -10.63 14.56 7.79
CA ALA A 27 -10.91 14.95 6.41
C ALA A 27 -10.51 13.84 5.41
N LEU A 28 -9.33 13.24 5.61
CA LEU A 28 -8.83 12.15 4.75
C LEU A 28 -9.66 10.86 4.87
N LYS A 29 -10.28 10.59 6.03
CA LYS A 29 -11.21 9.45 6.18
C LYS A 29 -12.52 9.65 5.41
N SER A 30 -12.93 10.89 5.15
CA SER A 30 -14.15 11.20 4.41
C SER A 30 -14.01 10.96 2.90
N ILE A 31 -12.78 10.88 2.38
CA ILE A 31 -12.47 10.66 0.95
C ILE A 31 -12.84 9.23 0.50
N PHE A 32 -12.90 8.27 1.43
CA PHE A 32 -13.22 6.87 1.14
C PHE A 32 -14.68 6.63 0.68
N PHE A 33 -15.54 7.66 0.66
CA PHE A 33 -16.95 7.55 0.23
C PHE A 33 -17.25 8.20 -1.13
N PHE A 34 -16.25 8.55 -1.93
CA PHE A 34 -16.52 9.12 -3.26
C PHE A 34 -17.04 8.04 -4.23
N SER A 35 -18.36 8.03 -4.41
CA SER A 35 -19.05 7.26 -5.45
C SER A 35 -18.74 7.89 -6.80
N GLY A 36 -17.79 7.27 -7.53
CA GLY A 36 -17.41 7.67 -8.88
C GLY A 36 -18.58 7.53 -9.85
N LYS A 37 -19.25 8.64 -10.16
CA LYS A 37 -20.16 8.72 -11.30
C LYS A 37 -19.32 8.74 -12.58
N MET A 38 -19.01 7.55 -13.11
CA MET A 38 -18.46 7.40 -14.46
C MET A 38 -19.47 7.98 -15.46
N ARG A 39 -19.07 9.03 -16.17
CA ARG A 39 -19.77 9.47 -17.38
C ARG A 39 -19.21 8.64 -18.53
N ASN A 40 -19.98 7.66 -19.00
CA ASN A 40 -19.78 7.11 -20.35
C ASN A 40 -20.05 8.24 -21.34
N GLY A 41 -18.98 8.74 -21.97
CA GLY A 41 -19.06 9.62 -23.14
C GLY A 41 -18.94 8.76 -24.38
N ASP A 42 -19.96 8.82 -25.23
CA ASP A 42 -20.00 8.12 -26.51
C ASP A 42 -18.86 8.57 -27.42
N ASN A 43 -18.24 7.58 -28.08
CA ASN A 43 -17.09 7.75 -28.96
C ASN A 43 -17.58 8.13 -30.36
N GLU A 44 -17.46 9.41 -30.75
CA GLU A 44 -17.49 9.82 -32.16
C GLU A 44 -16.13 10.40 -32.54
N GLY A 45 -15.50 9.74 -33.51
CA GLY A 45 -14.15 10.06 -33.97
C GLY A 45 -14.09 11.40 -34.70
N VAL A 46 -13.11 12.21 -34.31
CA VAL A 46 -12.53 13.27 -35.13
C VAL A 46 -11.02 13.19 -34.94
N ASP A 47 -10.32 12.90 -36.03
CA ASP A 47 -8.87 13.07 -36.14
C ASP A 47 -8.54 14.55 -35.90
N ASP A 48 -7.96 14.87 -34.75
CA ASP A 48 -7.25 16.13 -34.58
C ASP A 48 -6.00 15.93 -33.73
N VAL A 49 -4.85 16.20 -34.35
CA VAL A 49 -3.52 16.19 -33.74
C VAL A 49 -3.43 17.41 -32.82
N ALA A 50 -4.11 17.34 -31.68
CA ALA A 50 -3.98 18.31 -30.61
C ALA A 50 -2.75 17.94 -29.77
N THR A 51 -1.70 18.72 -29.93
CA THR A 51 -0.49 18.71 -29.10
C THR A 51 -0.90 18.84 -27.64
N THR A 52 -0.84 17.75 -26.89
CA THR A 52 -0.96 17.80 -25.44
C THR A 52 0.14 18.72 -24.90
N PRO A 53 -0.18 19.74 -24.09
CA PRO A 53 0.85 20.62 -23.55
C PRO A 53 1.86 19.78 -22.75
N PRO A 54 3.16 20.06 -22.87
CA PRO A 54 4.18 19.31 -22.16
C PRO A 54 3.91 19.39 -20.65
N TYR A 55 3.90 18.22 -20.01
CA TYR A 55 3.75 18.08 -18.56
C TYR A 55 4.67 19.07 -17.85
N GLN A 56 4.08 20.01 -17.10
CA GLN A 56 4.83 20.91 -16.23
C GLN A 56 4.89 20.26 -14.84
N PRO A 57 6.08 19.89 -14.34
CA PRO A 57 6.21 19.32 -13.01
C PRO A 57 5.75 20.31 -11.95
N LEU A 58 5.03 19.81 -10.94
CA LEU A 58 4.65 20.58 -9.77
C LEU A 58 5.89 20.86 -8.93
N THR A 59 6.21 22.13 -8.76
CA THR A 59 7.45 22.60 -8.09
C THR A 59 7.51 22.28 -6.61
N PHE A 60 6.36 22.02 -5.97
CA PHE A 60 6.28 21.63 -4.56
C PHE A 60 6.53 20.13 -4.34
N LEU A 61 6.45 19.31 -5.39
CA LEU A 61 6.63 17.86 -5.32
C LEU A 61 8.07 17.44 -5.66
N SER A 62 8.53 16.35 -5.04
CA SER A 62 9.78 15.71 -5.45
C SER A 62 9.68 15.13 -6.88
N PRO A 63 10.80 14.84 -7.57
CA PRO A 63 10.76 14.25 -8.90
C PRO A 63 10.02 12.91 -8.94
N LEU A 64 10.17 12.09 -7.89
CA LEU A 64 9.48 10.81 -7.77
C LEU A 64 7.98 11.02 -7.54
N ALA A 65 7.60 11.96 -6.66
CA ALA A 65 6.19 12.29 -6.42
C ALA A 65 5.51 12.84 -7.69
N ASN A 66 6.18 13.71 -8.46
CA ASN A 66 5.70 14.16 -9.77
C ASN A 66 5.49 12.99 -10.73
N SER A 67 6.45 12.05 -10.81
CA SER A 67 6.31 10.86 -11.64
C SER A 67 5.13 9.99 -11.22
N VAL A 68 4.90 9.81 -9.91
CA VAL A 68 3.75 9.06 -9.38
C VAL A 68 2.44 9.77 -9.74
N VAL A 69 2.31 11.07 -9.47
CA VAL A 69 1.11 11.86 -9.81
C VAL A 69 0.82 11.81 -11.31
N SER A 70 1.85 11.92 -12.16
CA SER A 70 1.69 11.79 -13.61
C SER A 70 1.14 10.42 -14.02
N ARG A 71 1.61 9.33 -13.38
CA ARG A 71 1.06 7.97 -13.61
C ARG A 71 -0.37 7.84 -13.09
N CYS A 72 -0.70 8.43 -11.94
CA CYS A 72 -2.08 8.49 -11.43
C CYS A 72 -3.02 9.21 -12.41
N CYS A 73 -2.61 10.37 -12.93
CA CYS A 73 -3.37 11.14 -13.92
C CYS A 73 -3.68 10.29 -15.17
N LYS A 74 -2.70 9.51 -15.65
CA LYS A 74 -2.89 8.60 -16.78
C LYS A 74 -3.91 7.49 -16.49
N ILE A 75 -3.89 6.92 -15.29
CA ILE A 75 -4.86 5.88 -14.88
C ILE A 75 -6.27 6.47 -14.76
N LEU A 76 -6.38 7.68 -14.19
CA LEU A 76 -7.63 8.39 -13.99
C LEU A 76 -8.18 9.02 -15.28
N GLN A 77 -7.35 9.15 -16.33
CA GLN A 77 -7.65 9.91 -17.54
C GLN A 77 -8.01 11.37 -17.24
N LEU A 78 -7.32 11.97 -16.28
CA LEU A 78 -7.50 13.36 -15.87
C LEU A 78 -6.22 14.17 -16.08
N HIS A 79 -6.39 15.49 -16.23
CA HIS A 79 -5.29 16.44 -16.18
C HIS A 79 -4.93 16.76 -14.72
N ILE A 80 -3.66 17.14 -14.49
CA ILE A 80 -3.16 17.38 -13.15
C ILE A 80 -3.84 18.58 -12.49
N GLU A 81 -4.22 19.59 -13.27
CA GLU A 81 -4.93 20.78 -12.83
C GLU A 81 -6.35 20.45 -12.35
N GLU A 82 -7.04 19.56 -13.07
CA GLU A 82 -8.37 19.08 -12.68
C GLU A 82 -8.30 18.28 -11.37
N LEU A 83 -7.29 17.41 -11.25
CA LEU A 83 -7.07 16.61 -10.05
C LEU A 83 -6.72 17.48 -8.83
N GLN A 84 -5.92 18.53 -9.04
CA GLN A 84 -5.58 19.51 -8.02
C GLN A 84 -6.81 20.35 -7.61
N HIS A 85 -7.62 20.78 -8.58
CA HIS A 85 -8.86 21.49 -8.29
C HIS A 85 -9.84 20.63 -7.48
N GLN A 86 -9.98 19.34 -7.81
CA GLN A 86 -10.81 18.41 -7.02
C GLN A 86 -10.30 18.31 -5.58
N PHE A 87 -8.99 18.14 -5.39
CA PHE A 87 -8.39 18.11 -4.06
C PHE A 87 -8.60 19.41 -3.27
N ASP A 88 -8.36 20.55 -3.90
CA ASP A 88 -8.48 21.86 -3.25
C ASP A 88 -9.95 22.18 -2.92
N SER A 89 -10.92 21.72 -3.73
CA SER A 89 -12.35 21.90 -3.47
C SER A 89 -12.86 21.14 -2.24
N ASP A 90 -12.19 20.03 -1.88
CA ASP A 90 -12.52 19.23 -0.70
C ASP A 90 -11.86 19.77 0.59
N LEU A 91 -10.96 20.76 0.48
CA LEU A 91 -10.28 21.38 1.63
C LEU A 91 -11.08 22.58 2.17
N PRO A 92 -11.26 22.71 3.50
CA PRO A 92 -11.83 23.92 4.09
C PRO A 92 -10.92 25.14 3.82
N ASP A 93 -11.50 26.23 3.29
CA ASP A 93 -10.82 27.48 2.88
C ASP A 93 -9.88 28.11 3.93
N ASP A 94 -10.07 27.79 5.22
CA ASP A 94 -9.41 28.46 6.35
C ASP A 94 -8.12 27.76 6.83
N VAL A 95 -7.70 26.65 6.19
CA VAL A 95 -6.53 25.87 6.62
C VAL A 95 -5.33 26.08 5.69
N LYS A 96 -4.45 27.03 6.06
CA LYS A 96 -3.11 27.11 5.47
C LYS A 96 -2.26 25.93 5.96
N GLN A 97 -2.28 24.82 5.23
CA GLN A 97 -1.44 23.67 5.56
C GLN A 97 0.04 23.98 5.26
N PRO A 98 0.99 23.53 6.08
CA PRO A 98 2.39 23.50 5.71
C PRO A 98 2.59 22.79 4.36
N LEU A 99 3.48 23.31 3.50
CA LEU A 99 3.68 22.80 2.13
C LEU A 99 3.98 21.30 2.08
N LEU A 100 4.70 20.76 3.07
CA LEU A 100 5.00 19.33 3.14
C LEU A 100 3.74 18.48 3.43
N ILE A 101 2.84 18.98 4.28
CA ILE A 101 1.58 18.32 4.59
C ILE A 101 0.65 18.37 3.38
N TYR A 102 0.58 19.51 2.71
CA TYR A 102 -0.15 19.64 1.44
C TYR A 102 0.37 18.66 0.38
N ALA A 103 1.70 18.62 0.16
CA ALA A 103 2.34 17.72 -0.79
C ALA A 103 2.03 16.24 -0.50
N ARG A 104 2.10 15.83 0.77
CA ARG A 104 1.79 14.47 1.20
C ARG A 104 0.31 14.14 1.01
N ASN A 105 -0.59 15.02 1.46
CA ASN A 105 -2.03 14.81 1.35
C ASN A 105 -2.48 14.76 -0.12
N PHE A 106 -1.94 15.64 -0.97
CA PHE A 106 -2.21 15.62 -2.40
C PHE A 106 -1.71 14.33 -3.05
N LEU A 107 -0.50 13.87 -2.72
CA LEU A 107 0.04 12.60 -3.20
C LEU A 107 -0.84 11.41 -2.78
N GLU A 108 -1.30 11.39 -1.52
CA GLU A 108 -2.23 10.36 -1.03
C GLU A 108 -3.53 10.36 -1.80
N PHE A 109 -4.15 11.53 -1.98
CA PHE A 109 -5.38 11.69 -2.75
C PHE A 109 -5.24 11.12 -4.17
N CYS A 110 -4.20 11.55 -4.89
CA CYS A 110 -3.90 11.05 -6.23
C CYS A 110 -3.67 9.53 -6.24
N SER A 111 -2.98 9.01 -5.23
CA SER A 111 -2.66 7.59 -5.13
C SER A 111 -3.90 6.75 -4.89
N PHE A 112 -4.74 7.13 -3.93
CA PHE A 112 -5.92 6.36 -3.58
C PHE A 112 -6.96 6.35 -4.70
N GLN A 113 -7.20 7.48 -5.36
CA GLN A 113 -8.07 7.51 -6.53
C GLN A 113 -7.57 6.59 -7.64
N ALA A 114 -6.27 6.65 -7.97
CA ALA A 114 -5.70 5.80 -9.00
C ALA A 114 -5.76 4.32 -8.63
N LEU A 115 -5.52 3.95 -7.37
CA LEU A 115 -5.60 2.57 -6.91
C LEU A 115 -7.04 2.04 -6.94
N GLN A 116 -8.04 2.87 -6.62
CA GLN A 116 -9.44 2.49 -6.73
C GLN A 116 -9.83 2.10 -8.17
N VAL A 117 -9.34 2.86 -9.16
CA VAL A 117 -9.58 2.54 -10.58
C VAL A 117 -8.76 1.34 -11.02
N ALA A 118 -7.46 1.30 -10.68
CA ALA A 118 -6.55 0.23 -11.10
C ALA A 118 -6.96 -1.15 -10.54
N THR A 119 -7.48 -1.21 -9.32
CA THR A 119 -7.91 -2.47 -8.68
C THR A 119 -9.24 -3.01 -9.21
N THR A 120 -9.95 -2.24 -10.04
CA THR A 120 -11.18 -2.71 -10.71
C THR A 120 -10.86 -3.65 -11.89
N GLN A 121 -9.64 -3.61 -12.45
CA GLN A 121 -9.25 -4.51 -13.53
C GLN A 121 -9.02 -5.93 -12.99
N PRO A 122 -9.45 -6.99 -13.68
CA PRO A 122 -9.10 -8.36 -13.28
C PRO A 122 -7.57 -8.56 -13.36
N ASP A 123 -7.04 -9.43 -12.50
CA ASP A 123 -5.62 -9.79 -12.48
C ASP A 123 -4.62 -8.63 -12.34
N TYR A 124 -5.05 -7.49 -11.80
CA TYR A 124 -4.22 -6.28 -11.61
C TYR A 124 -2.93 -6.55 -10.82
N LEU A 125 -2.92 -7.52 -9.91
CA LEU A 125 -1.73 -7.92 -9.16
C LEU A 125 -0.64 -8.55 -10.05
N SER A 126 -1.03 -9.10 -11.20
CA SER A 126 -0.11 -9.72 -12.16
C SER A 126 0.56 -8.69 -13.08
N ASP A 127 -0.01 -7.49 -13.17
CA ASP A 127 0.60 -6.36 -13.86
C ASP A 127 1.84 -5.85 -13.11
N LYS A 128 2.98 -5.87 -13.81
CA LYS A 128 4.26 -5.37 -13.28
C LYS A 128 4.21 -3.86 -13.04
N ASP A 129 3.52 -3.12 -13.90
CA ASP A 129 3.47 -1.66 -13.80
C ASP A 129 2.65 -1.23 -12.60
N PHE A 130 1.53 -1.90 -12.31
CA PHE A 130 0.77 -1.74 -11.08
C PHE A 130 1.62 -2.01 -9.82
N ARG A 131 2.29 -3.17 -9.73
CA ARG A 131 3.12 -3.50 -8.56
C ARG A 131 4.24 -2.48 -8.35
N ARG A 132 4.87 -2.03 -9.44
CA ARG A 132 5.89 -0.98 -9.38
C ARG A 132 5.30 0.37 -8.97
N LEU A 133 4.11 0.72 -9.47
CA LEU A 133 3.42 1.96 -9.11
C LEU A 133 3.15 2.03 -7.61
N MET A 134 2.58 0.98 -7.02
CA MET A 134 2.31 0.96 -5.57
C MET A 134 3.59 1.13 -4.74
N PHE A 135 4.69 0.50 -5.16
CA PHE A 135 5.97 0.69 -4.48
C PHE A 135 6.51 2.10 -4.65
N ASP A 136 6.45 2.68 -5.85
CA ASP A 136 6.87 4.06 -6.10
C ASP A 136 6.00 5.06 -5.32
N MET A 137 4.70 4.78 -5.10
CA MET A 137 3.83 5.56 -4.22
C MET A 137 4.32 5.56 -2.78
N MET A 138 4.75 4.41 -2.24
CA MET A 138 5.34 4.32 -0.90
C MET A 138 6.62 5.17 -0.79
N LEU A 139 7.52 5.04 -1.77
CA LEU A 139 8.75 5.82 -1.82
C LEU A 139 8.49 7.34 -1.95
N ALA A 140 7.54 7.73 -2.80
CA ALA A 140 7.15 9.13 -2.96
C ALA A 140 6.53 9.69 -1.68
N TRP A 141 5.81 8.86 -0.91
CA TRP A 141 5.16 9.28 0.33
C TRP A 141 6.15 9.59 1.46
N GLU A 142 7.29 8.91 1.50
CA GLU A 142 8.37 9.20 2.44
C GLU A 142 9.01 10.57 2.18
N ALA A 143 9.19 10.94 0.91
CA ALA A 143 9.79 12.19 0.48
C ALA A 143 8.92 12.91 -0.59
N PRO A 144 7.77 13.48 -0.19
CA PRO A 144 6.81 14.03 -1.15
C PRO A 144 7.24 15.37 -1.74
N GLY A 145 8.11 16.14 -1.06
CA GLY A 145 8.55 17.47 -1.50
C GLY A 145 10.07 17.60 -1.72
N VAL A 146 10.50 18.68 -2.37
CA VAL A 146 11.89 18.95 -2.81
C VAL A 146 12.90 19.11 -1.67
N GLY A 147 12.44 19.35 -0.43
CA GLY A 147 13.32 19.60 0.73
C GLY A 147 13.67 18.38 1.60
N ASN A 148 13.24 17.16 1.25
CA ASN A 148 13.32 16.00 2.15
C ASN A 148 14.51 15.06 1.89
N GLN A 149 15.56 15.55 1.20
CA GLN A 149 16.71 14.75 0.81
C GLN A 149 17.86 14.89 1.81
N GLU A 150 17.67 14.45 3.06
CA GLU A 150 18.78 14.30 4.01
C GLU A 150 18.48 13.20 5.04
N THR A 151 19.52 12.44 5.39
CA THR A 151 19.60 11.33 6.37
C THR A 151 19.15 9.92 5.93
N ALA A 152 19.95 9.30 5.07
CA ALA A 152 20.31 7.90 5.25
C ALA A 152 21.79 7.86 5.68
N ALA A 153 22.03 8.04 6.98
CA ALA A 153 23.32 7.71 7.56
C ALA A 153 23.46 6.19 7.54
N SER A 154 24.46 5.69 6.82
CA SER A 154 24.91 4.32 6.91
C SER A 154 25.36 4.06 8.35
N ASP A 155 24.59 3.27 9.09
CA ASP A 155 25.03 2.71 10.37
C ASP A 155 25.83 1.45 10.01
N GLU A 156 27.13 1.62 9.75
CA GLU A 156 28.08 0.51 9.66
C GLU A 156 28.21 -0.10 11.05
N ARG A 157 27.48 -1.19 11.31
CA ARG A 157 27.80 -2.08 12.41
C ARG A 157 28.64 -3.22 11.86
N GLU A 158 29.93 -3.13 12.14
CA GLU A 158 30.86 -4.26 12.10
C GLU A 158 30.27 -5.38 12.97
N VAL A 159 30.11 -6.57 12.39
CA VAL A 159 29.81 -7.78 13.15
C VAL A 159 30.93 -8.76 12.87
N GLU A 160 31.93 -8.75 13.75
CA GLU A 160 32.72 -9.96 14.02
C GLU A 160 31.79 -10.92 14.77
N ASP A 161 31.60 -12.13 14.23
CA ASP A 161 31.83 -13.38 14.95
C ASP A 161 31.45 -14.60 14.08
N GLU A 162 32.31 -15.61 14.17
CA GLU A 162 32.34 -16.83 13.39
C GLU A 162 31.13 -17.75 13.63
N ASP A 163 30.42 -18.14 12.57
CA ASP A 163 29.77 -19.44 12.49
C ASP A 163 29.68 -19.90 11.03
N SER A 164 30.64 -20.76 10.68
CA SER A 164 31.02 -21.23 9.36
C SER A 164 30.02 -22.20 8.70
N TRP A 165 28.70 -21.92 8.70
CA TRP A 165 27.74 -22.65 7.84
C TRP A 165 26.47 -21.90 7.38
N SER A 166 26.29 -20.60 7.68
CA SER A 166 25.08 -19.84 7.25
C SER A 166 25.24 -19.00 5.96
N LEU A 167 26.32 -19.19 5.19
CA LEU A 167 26.70 -18.29 4.10
C LEU A 167 25.95 -18.54 2.78
N PHE A 168 25.33 -19.70 2.57
CA PHE A 168 24.77 -20.05 1.25
C PHE A 168 23.31 -19.64 1.02
N TYR A 169 22.57 -19.24 2.05
CA TYR A 169 21.17 -18.77 1.89
C TYR A 169 20.96 -17.31 2.30
N SER A 170 21.81 -16.75 3.17
CA SER A 170 21.69 -15.38 3.68
C SER A 170 22.32 -14.31 2.76
N ASP A 171 23.30 -14.71 1.95
CA ASP A 171 24.18 -13.76 1.25
C ASP A 171 23.66 -13.33 -0.13
N CYS A 172 22.85 -14.17 -0.79
CA CYS A 172 22.27 -13.86 -2.10
C CYS A 172 21.24 -12.72 -2.05
N THR A 173 20.44 -12.65 -0.96
CA THR A 173 19.52 -11.53 -0.76
C THR A 173 20.27 -10.28 -0.30
N ASN A 174 21.31 -10.39 0.53
CA ASN A 174 22.11 -9.24 0.96
C ASN A 174 22.86 -8.58 -0.20
N MET A 175 23.49 -9.36 -1.08
CA MET A 175 24.15 -8.82 -2.27
C MET A 175 23.15 -8.31 -3.31
N ALA A 176 21.99 -8.96 -3.52
CA ALA A 176 20.93 -8.42 -4.39
C ALA A 176 20.25 -7.15 -3.82
N VAL A 177 20.19 -7.04 -2.49
CA VAL A 177 19.76 -5.86 -1.73
C VAL A 177 20.75 -4.69 -1.89
N GLN A 178 22.06 -4.97 -2.04
CA GLN A 178 23.09 -3.96 -2.31
C GLN A 178 23.06 -3.41 -3.75
N VAL A 179 22.39 -4.09 -4.70
CA VAL A 179 22.28 -3.63 -6.10
C VAL A 179 21.01 -2.79 -6.34
N ASP A 180 20.00 -2.87 -5.46
CA ASP A 180 18.85 -1.93 -5.44
C ASP A 180 19.25 -0.66 -4.67
N ASP A 181 20.23 0.05 -5.22
CA ASP A 181 20.79 1.27 -4.64
C ASP A 181 19.67 2.27 -4.27
N LYS A 182 19.40 2.33 -2.95
CA LYS A 182 18.95 3.50 -2.16
C LYS A 182 17.45 3.80 -2.08
N LYS A 183 16.54 2.98 -2.59
CA LYS A 183 15.09 3.28 -2.52
C LYS A 183 14.27 2.16 -1.89
N THR A 184 14.37 2.07 -0.57
CA THR A 184 13.54 1.21 0.27
C THR A 184 12.39 1.98 0.89
N ALA A 185 11.23 1.35 1.02
CA ALA A 185 10.08 1.92 1.74
C ALA A 185 10.14 1.56 3.24
N GLY A 186 9.84 2.51 4.11
CA GLY A 186 9.70 2.32 5.55
C GLY A 186 8.28 1.98 5.98
N ALA A 187 8.14 1.60 7.25
CA ALA A 187 6.89 1.12 7.85
C ALA A 187 5.73 2.12 7.70
N ASP A 188 5.99 3.42 7.88
CA ASP A 188 4.95 4.45 7.80
C ASP A 188 4.35 4.56 6.39
N SER A 189 5.20 4.55 5.36
CA SER A 189 4.74 4.61 3.97
C SER A 189 3.98 3.35 3.56
N PHE A 190 4.46 2.18 3.98
CA PHE A 190 3.81 0.91 3.70
C PHE A 190 2.44 0.83 4.38
N SER A 191 2.36 1.13 5.68
CA SER A 191 1.12 1.11 6.45
C SER A 191 0.08 2.15 5.99
N ARG A 192 0.53 3.21 5.33
CA ARG A 192 -0.37 4.21 4.75
C ARG A 192 -0.90 3.82 3.37
N ILE A 193 -0.04 3.32 2.47
CA ILE A 193 -0.38 3.07 1.07
C ILE A 193 -0.94 1.66 0.86
N ALA A 194 -0.34 0.62 1.46
CA ALA A 194 -0.72 -0.76 1.19
C ALA A 194 -2.21 -1.06 1.51
N PRO A 195 -2.80 -0.55 2.61
CA PRO A 195 -4.22 -0.79 2.92
C PRO A 195 -5.21 -0.12 1.98
N ALA A 196 -4.76 0.76 1.08
CA ALA A 196 -5.63 1.26 0.00
C ALA A 196 -6.09 0.12 -0.92
N CYS A 197 -5.37 -1.00 -0.94
CA CYS A 197 -5.79 -2.25 -1.55
C CYS A 197 -5.89 -3.34 -0.47
N ALA A 198 -7.11 -3.62 0.00
CA ALA A 198 -7.34 -4.58 1.10
C ALA A 198 -6.84 -6.00 0.81
N ILE A 199 -6.78 -6.39 -0.48
CA ILE A 199 -6.18 -7.66 -0.90
C ILE A 199 -4.68 -7.69 -0.61
N VAL A 200 -3.99 -6.55 -0.73
CA VAL A 200 -2.55 -6.42 -0.52
C VAL A 200 -2.19 -6.33 0.95
N ALA A 201 -2.93 -5.57 1.75
CA ALA A 201 -2.74 -5.50 3.18
C ALA A 201 -4.03 -5.07 3.88
N ASP A 202 -4.32 -5.68 5.02
CA ASP A 202 -5.41 -5.25 5.89
C ASP A 202 -4.91 -4.20 6.90
N ILE A 203 -5.73 -3.18 7.18
CA ILE A 203 -5.35 -2.04 8.04
C ILE A 203 -5.00 -2.46 9.48
N ILE A 204 -5.50 -3.60 9.96
CA ILE A 204 -5.25 -4.11 11.31
C ILE A 204 -3.92 -4.88 11.34
N THR A 205 -3.63 -5.65 10.28
CA THR A 205 -2.46 -6.55 10.23
C THR A 205 -1.26 -5.97 9.50
N VAL A 206 -1.37 -4.78 8.90
CA VAL A 206 -0.36 -4.18 8.03
C VAL A 206 1.03 -4.05 8.66
N HIS A 207 1.11 -3.72 9.95
CA HIS A 207 2.39 -3.60 10.65
C HIS A 207 3.06 -4.97 10.84
N ASN A 208 2.30 -6.00 11.20
CA ASN A 208 2.82 -7.36 11.31
C ASN A 208 3.31 -7.88 9.95
N LEU A 209 2.55 -7.59 8.89
CA LEU A 209 2.95 -7.94 7.53
C LEU A 209 4.26 -7.24 7.14
N PHE A 210 4.39 -5.93 7.44
CA PHE A 210 5.62 -5.19 7.17
C PHE A 210 6.81 -5.79 7.91
N ASP A 211 6.66 -6.11 9.20
CA ASP A 211 7.73 -6.69 10.01
C ASP A 211 8.23 -8.01 9.43
N VAL A 212 7.31 -8.88 8.96
CA VAL A 212 7.67 -10.13 8.30
C VAL A 212 8.44 -9.86 6.99
N LEU A 213 7.95 -8.94 6.16
CA LEU A 213 8.56 -8.62 4.87
C LEU A 213 9.93 -7.92 5.01
N ALA A 214 10.10 -7.09 6.03
CA ALA A 214 11.31 -6.28 6.24
C ALA A 214 12.27 -6.86 7.29
N SER A 215 11.96 -8.03 7.85
CA SER A 215 12.74 -8.69 8.92
C SER A 215 14.20 -8.93 8.55
N SER A 216 14.47 -9.33 7.30
CA SER A 216 15.81 -9.62 6.80
C SER A 216 16.57 -8.41 6.26
N SER A 217 15.94 -7.23 6.23
CA SER A 217 16.44 -6.02 5.54
C SER A 217 16.49 -4.79 6.46
N GLY A 218 16.66 -5.01 7.76
CA GLY A 218 16.85 -3.93 8.73
C GLY A 218 15.63 -3.00 8.83
N HIS A 219 14.42 -3.54 8.80
CA HIS A 219 13.15 -2.80 8.84
C HIS A 219 12.94 -1.84 7.67
N ARG A 220 13.58 -2.08 6.52
CA ARG A 220 13.36 -1.35 5.28
C ARG A 220 12.89 -2.30 4.19
N LEU A 221 11.74 -2.02 3.59
CA LEU A 221 11.14 -2.87 2.57
C LEU A 221 11.75 -2.58 1.19
N HIS A 222 12.39 -3.59 0.61
CA HIS A 222 12.92 -3.54 -0.76
C HIS A 222 11.87 -3.93 -1.80
N PHE A 223 12.01 -3.39 -3.02
CA PHE A 223 11.07 -3.69 -4.10
C PHE A 223 11.04 -5.17 -4.46
N LEU A 224 12.19 -5.86 -4.45
CA LEU A 224 12.28 -7.28 -4.79
C LEU A 224 11.45 -8.16 -3.85
N ILE A 225 11.47 -7.84 -2.56
CA ILE A 225 10.69 -8.56 -1.54
C ILE A 225 9.20 -8.27 -1.74
N TYR A 226 8.85 -6.99 -1.95
CA TYR A 226 7.47 -6.58 -2.22
C TYR A 226 6.89 -7.19 -3.51
N ASP A 227 7.64 -7.20 -4.62
CA ASP A 227 7.26 -7.82 -5.89
C ASP A 227 7.07 -9.34 -5.71
N LYS A 228 7.96 -10.01 -4.96
CA LYS A 228 7.83 -11.44 -4.65
C LYS A 228 6.59 -11.75 -3.80
N TYR A 229 6.29 -10.89 -2.83
CA TYR A 229 5.09 -10.99 -2.00
C TYR A 229 3.83 -10.93 -2.85
N LEU A 230 3.68 -9.86 -3.65
CA LEU A 230 2.50 -9.66 -4.48
C LEU A 230 2.32 -10.74 -5.56
N ARG A 231 3.39 -11.25 -6.17
CA ARG A 231 3.30 -12.39 -7.11
C ARG A 231 2.87 -13.68 -6.44
N SER A 232 3.32 -13.91 -5.21
CA SER A 232 2.91 -15.10 -4.43
C SER A 232 1.42 -15.00 -4.08
N LEU A 233 0.98 -13.82 -3.65
CA LEU A 233 -0.44 -13.51 -3.42
C LEU A 233 -1.28 -13.71 -4.69
N GLU A 234 -0.76 -13.22 -5.83
CA GLU A 234 -1.08 -13.58 -7.22
C GLU A 234 -1.60 -15.02 -7.39
N LYS A 235 -0.65 -15.92 -7.13
CA LYS A 235 -0.80 -17.36 -7.32
C LYS A 235 -1.83 -17.96 -6.38
N VAL A 236 -1.86 -17.52 -5.12
CA VAL A 236 -2.81 -18.02 -4.12
C VAL A 236 -4.24 -17.63 -4.52
N ILE A 237 -4.47 -16.37 -4.92
CA ILE A 237 -5.79 -15.91 -5.38
C ILE A 237 -6.26 -16.72 -6.59
N LYS A 238 -5.38 -16.92 -7.58
CA LYS A 238 -5.70 -17.74 -8.75
C LYS A 238 -5.95 -19.21 -8.40
N ALA A 239 -5.20 -19.77 -7.45
CA ALA A 239 -5.42 -21.14 -6.98
C ALA A 239 -6.80 -21.27 -6.34
N VAL A 240 -7.17 -20.36 -5.43
CA VAL A 240 -8.49 -20.34 -4.77
C VAL A 240 -9.62 -20.20 -5.80
N GLN A 241 -9.50 -19.29 -6.76
CA GLN A 241 -10.49 -19.12 -7.82
C GLN A 241 -10.65 -20.37 -8.69
N ASN A 242 -9.56 -21.07 -9.00
CA ASN A 242 -9.59 -22.32 -9.77
C ASN A 242 -10.17 -23.50 -8.96
N LEU A 243 -9.94 -23.53 -7.64
CA LEU A 243 -10.44 -24.56 -6.72
C LEU A 243 -11.95 -24.46 -6.48
N SER A 244 -12.55 -23.27 -6.65
CA SER A 244 -14.01 -23.05 -6.59
C SER A 244 -14.80 -23.64 -7.77
N GLY A 245 -14.17 -24.43 -8.66
CA GLY A 245 -14.85 -25.12 -9.76
C GLY A 245 -15.74 -26.29 -9.28
N PRO A 246 -16.79 -26.67 -10.05
CA PRO A 246 -17.81 -27.67 -9.64
C PRO A 246 -17.26 -29.08 -9.32
N GLN A 247 -16.01 -29.36 -9.69
CA GLN A 247 -15.46 -30.71 -9.81
C GLN A 247 -14.77 -31.17 -8.52
N MET A 248 -14.48 -30.26 -7.60
CA MET A 248 -13.81 -30.56 -6.32
C MET A 248 -14.75 -30.45 -5.10
N MET A 249 -15.75 -29.56 -5.15
CA MET A 249 -16.85 -29.51 -4.16
C MET A 249 -17.66 -30.81 -4.08
N SER A 250 -17.63 -31.66 -5.11
CA SER A 250 -18.32 -32.95 -5.08
C SER A 250 -17.56 -34.05 -4.34
N ASN A 251 -16.23 -33.93 -4.18
CA ASN A 251 -15.39 -34.94 -3.53
C ASN A 251 -15.20 -34.69 -2.03
N LEU A 252 -15.28 -33.43 -1.61
CA LEU A 252 -15.25 -33.00 -0.22
C LEU A 252 -16.56 -32.25 -0.03
N SER A 253 -17.48 -32.77 0.78
CA SER A 253 -18.82 -32.21 1.00
C SER A 253 -18.75 -30.86 1.75
N LEU A 254 -18.16 -29.86 1.12
CA LEU A 254 -17.96 -28.52 1.63
C LEU A 254 -19.30 -27.79 1.65
N ALA A 255 -19.54 -27.04 2.71
CA ALA A 255 -20.69 -26.14 2.77
C ALA A 255 -20.56 -25.02 1.72
N GLU A 256 -21.66 -24.32 1.43
CA GLU A 256 -21.76 -23.30 0.36
C GLU A 256 -20.80 -22.10 0.53
N GLU A 257 -20.18 -21.95 1.70
CA GLU A 257 -19.21 -20.88 2.03
C GLU A 257 -17.79 -21.40 2.35
N GLU A 258 -17.54 -22.70 2.22
CA GLU A 258 -16.24 -23.30 2.53
C GLU A 258 -15.36 -23.37 1.27
N ILE A 259 -14.15 -22.81 1.36
CA ILE A 259 -13.14 -22.85 0.29
C ILE A 259 -11.85 -23.45 0.81
N ILE A 260 -11.23 -24.28 -0.02
CA ILE A 260 -9.90 -24.83 0.25
C ILE A 260 -8.88 -23.77 -0.16
N LEU A 261 -8.14 -23.26 0.81
CA LEU A 261 -7.09 -22.27 0.58
C LEU A 261 -5.76 -22.93 0.19
N GLU A 262 -5.47 -24.08 0.77
CA GLU A 262 -4.23 -24.82 0.58
C GLU A 262 -4.45 -26.31 0.84
N VAL A 263 -3.90 -27.16 -0.03
CA VAL A 263 -3.80 -28.61 0.20
C VAL A 263 -2.32 -28.92 0.34
N ASP A 264 -1.86 -29.13 1.56
CA ASP A 264 -0.46 -29.49 1.80
C ASP A 264 -0.27 -31.01 1.56
N GLY A 265 0.80 -31.34 0.83
CA GLY A 265 1.12 -32.71 0.41
C GLY A 265 0.65 -33.08 -1.01
N THR A 266 1.61 -33.39 -1.89
CA THR A 266 1.37 -34.07 -3.19
C THR A 266 1.36 -35.59 -3.08
N VAL A 267 1.61 -36.11 -1.88
CA VAL A 267 1.59 -37.55 -1.62
C VAL A 267 0.12 -37.94 -1.55
N PRO A 268 -0.42 -38.75 -2.48
CA PRO A 268 -1.67 -39.43 -2.19
C PRO A 268 -1.38 -40.25 -0.94
N THR A 269 -1.97 -39.86 0.19
CA THR A 269 -1.97 -40.69 1.38
C THR A 269 -2.53 -42.03 0.91
N GLN A 270 -1.66 -43.03 0.76
CA GLN A 270 -2.11 -44.37 0.39
C GLN A 270 -3.22 -44.74 1.37
N PRO A 271 -4.33 -45.33 0.88
CA PRO A 271 -5.46 -45.65 1.74
C PRO A 271 -4.96 -46.48 2.92
N VAL A 272 -4.98 -45.88 4.11
CA VAL A 272 -4.52 -46.56 5.32
C VAL A 272 -5.71 -47.32 5.86
N LEU A 273 -5.59 -48.64 5.96
CA LEU A 273 -6.65 -49.46 6.56
C LEU A 273 -6.87 -49.01 8.00
N LYS A 274 -8.02 -48.39 8.25
CA LYS A 274 -8.42 -48.01 9.60
C LYS A 274 -9.19 -49.17 10.21
N HIS A 275 -8.65 -49.74 11.27
CA HIS A 275 -9.34 -50.77 12.04
C HIS A 275 -10.34 -50.10 12.99
N MET A 276 -11.64 -50.33 12.78
CA MET A 276 -12.71 -49.94 13.70
C MET A 276 -13.42 -51.21 14.20
N GLY A 277 -13.19 -51.56 15.46
CA GLY A 277 -13.76 -52.76 16.07
C GLY A 277 -13.05 -54.04 15.58
N ILE A 278 -13.75 -54.88 14.82
CA ILE A 278 -13.23 -56.10 14.15
C ILE A 278 -13.14 -55.94 12.62
N SER A 279 -13.38 -54.73 12.12
CA SER A 279 -13.49 -54.45 10.69
C SER A 279 -12.40 -53.48 10.25
N ALA A 280 -11.79 -53.75 9.09
CA ALA A 280 -10.87 -52.84 8.44
C ALA A 280 -11.60 -52.09 7.31
N TRP A 281 -11.64 -50.76 7.40
CA TRP A 281 -12.20 -49.90 6.36
C TRP A 281 -11.06 -49.26 5.55
N PRO A 282 -11.20 -49.11 4.22
CA PRO A 282 -10.30 -48.25 3.43
C PRO A 282 -10.41 -46.83 3.99
N GLY A 283 -9.27 -46.29 4.46
CA GLY A 283 -9.13 -44.89 4.83
C GLY A 283 -8.91 -44.01 3.63
#